data_AF-A0A8J2H8N7-F1
#
_entry.id   AF-A0A8J2H8N7-F1
#
_cell.length_a   1.000
_cell.length_b   1.000
_cell.length_c   1.000
_cell.angle_alpha   90.00
_cell.angle_beta   90.00
_cell.angle_gamma   90.00
#
_symmetry.space_group_name_H-M   'P 1'
#
loop_
_entity.id
_entity.type
_entity.pdbx_description
1 polymer ?
#
loop_
_entity_poly.entity_id
_entity_poly.type
_entity_poly.pdbx_seq_one_letter_code
_entity_poly.pdbx_strand_id
1 'polypeptide(L)'
;MDQFDFSKCFIFNSGEFDWFLDKNVDYFINYNSAKFFERFNIDTDFLLLDDSTWSQHPDYLKGLEIVKHLKVVTDSAEQAVKLTEKYINT
;
A
#
# COMPACT_ATOMS: atom_id res chain seq x y z
N MET A 1 23.58 -12.55 -0.26
CA MET A 1 22.72 -11.83 -1.22
C MET A 1 21.31 -12.22 -0.89
N ASP A 2 20.53 -11.30 -0.34
CA ASP A 2 19.11 -11.57 -0.11
C ASP A 2 18.41 -11.67 -1.47
N GLN A 3 17.71 -12.77 -1.67
CA GLN A 3 16.91 -13.03 -2.86
C GLN A 3 15.75 -12.04 -2.85
N PHE A 4 15.79 -11.07 -3.78
CA PHE A 4 14.73 -10.08 -3.92
C PHE A 4 13.42 -10.83 -4.22
N ASP A 5 12.44 -10.73 -3.32
CA ASP A 5 11.18 -11.43 -3.45
C ASP A 5 10.27 -10.71 -4.46
N PHE A 6 10.31 -11.19 -5.70
CA PHE A 6 9.50 -10.67 -6.80
C PHE A 6 7.99 -10.91 -6.62
N SER A 7 7.55 -11.69 -5.63
CA SER A 7 6.11 -11.92 -5.39
C SER A 7 5.34 -10.65 -4.99
N LYS A 8 6.05 -9.59 -4.61
CA LYS A 8 5.48 -8.27 -4.25
C LYS A 8 5.51 -7.25 -5.40
N CYS A 9 6.04 -7.61 -6.57
CA CYS A 9 6.16 -6.70 -7.72
C CYS A 9 5.32 -7.19 -8.90
N PHE A 10 4.53 -6.30 -9.50
CA PHE A 10 3.93 -6.58 -10.81
C PHE A 10 5.03 -6.49 -11.88
N ILE A 11 5.37 -7.63 -12.48
CA ILE A 11 6.29 -7.69 -13.62
C ILE A 11 5.44 -7.59 -14.88
N PHE A 12 5.62 -6.51 -15.64
CA PHE A 12 4.94 -6.32 -16.92
C PHE A 12 5.86 -6.69 -18.07
N ASN A 13 5.37 -7.49 -19.01
CA ASN A 13 5.97 -7.58 -20.33
C ASN A 13 5.43 -6.43 -21.20
N SER A 14 6.20 -5.97 -22.19
CA SER A 14 5.85 -4.78 -22.99
C SER A 14 4.50 -4.86 -23.74
N GLY A 15 3.91 -6.06 -23.89
CA GLY A 15 2.58 -6.26 -24.49
C GLY A 15 1.42 -6.40 -23.50
N GLU A 16 1.68 -6.37 -22.19
CA GLU A 16 0.67 -6.57 -21.13
C GLU A 16 0.31 -5.26 -20.41
N PHE A 17 0.72 -4.11 -20.94
CA PHE A 17 0.53 -2.83 -20.25
C PHE A 17 -0.83 -2.18 -20.53
N ASP A 18 -1.42 -2.45 -21.69
CA ASP A 18 -2.63 -1.75 -22.14
C ASP A 18 -3.86 -2.04 -21.27
N TRP A 19 -4.04 -3.28 -20.79
CA TRP A 19 -5.18 -3.62 -19.91
C TRP A 19 -5.05 -3.01 -18.51
N PHE A 20 -3.82 -2.69 -18.10
CA PHE A 20 -3.51 -2.10 -16.79
C PHE A 20 -3.77 -0.59 -16.78
N LEU A 21 -3.48 0.09 -17.90
CA LEU A 21 -3.74 1.52 -18.07
C LEU A 21 -5.22 1.90 -17.97
N ASP A 22 -6.11 0.95 -18.26
CA ASP A 22 -7.56 1.12 -18.14
C ASP A 22 -8.09 0.90 -16.70
N LYS A 23 -7.23 0.49 -15.76
CA LYS A 23 -7.63 0.25 -14.37
C LYS A 23 -7.48 1.51 -13.52
N ASN A 24 -8.55 1.81 -12.79
CA ASN A 24 -8.55 2.88 -11.79
C ASN A 24 -8.14 2.29 -10.42
N VAL A 25 -7.95 3.15 -9.42
CA VAL A 25 -7.46 2.80 -8.07
C VAL A 25 -8.35 1.76 -7.38
N ASP A 26 -9.65 1.76 -7.69
CA ASP A 26 -10.64 0.79 -7.25
C ASP A 26 -10.23 -0.66 -7.55
N TYR A 27 -9.55 -0.92 -8.67
CA TYR A 27 -9.03 -2.25 -9.01
C TYR A 27 -8.04 -2.80 -7.98
N PHE A 28 -7.33 -1.93 -7.27
CA PHE A 28 -6.35 -2.31 -6.23
C PHE A 28 -6.99 -2.42 -4.84
N ILE A 29 -8.24 -2.00 -4.68
CA ILE A 29 -8.97 -2.10 -3.42
C ILE A 29 -9.44 -3.53 -3.24
N ASN A 30 -8.87 -4.20 -2.24
CA ASN A 30 -9.22 -5.57 -1.88
C ASN A 30 -9.85 -5.64 -0.48
N TYR A 31 -10.17 -6.84 -0.04
CA TYR A 31 -10.76 -7.09 1.28
C TYR A 31 -9.97 -6.47 2.45
N ASN A 32 -8.64 -6.44 2.38
CA ASN A 32 -7.82 -5.84 3.42
C ASN A 32 -7.91 -4.32 3.40
N SER A 33 -7.98 -3.70 2.21
CA SER A 33 -8.24 -2.27 2.07
C SER A 33 -9.62 -1.91 2.62
N ALA A 34 -10.66 -2.71 2.34
CA ALA A 34 -12.01 -2.51 2.90
C ALA A 34 -12.02 -2.56 4.43
N LYS A 35 -11.35 -3.56 5.02
CA LYS A 35 -11.17 -3.65 6.48
C LYS A 35 -10.42 -2.47 7.08
N PHE A 36 -9.44 -1.93 6.35
CA PHE A 36 -8.72 -0.74 6.78
C PHE A 36 -9.68 0.45 6.87
N PHE A 37 -10.49 0.69 5.83
CA PHE A 37 -11.47 1.77 5.83
C PHE A 37 -12.49 1.61 6.97
N GLU A 38 -13.06 0.41 7.15
CA GLU A 38 -13.99 0.10 8.24
C GLU A 38 -13.35 0.37 9.62
N ARG A 39 -12.13 -0.13 9.85
CA ARG A 39 -11.43 0.00 11.13
C ARG A 39 -11.20 1.46 11.55
N PHE A 40 -10.94 2.32 10.56
CA PHE A 40 -10.67 3.74 10.79
C PHE A 40 -11.90 4.63 10.57
N ASN A 41 -13.07 4.03 10.30
CA ASN A 41 -14.32 4.71 10.00
C ASN A 41 -14.14 5.75 8.88
N ILE A 42 -13.51 5.34 7.79
CA ILE A 42 -13.28 6.15 6.59
C ILE A 42 -14.35 5.74 5.58
N ASP A 43 -15.16 6.68 5.12
CA ASP A 43 -16.11 6.42 4.04
C ASP A 43 -15.38 6.17 2.72
N THR A 44 -15.87 5.25 1.91
CA THR A 44 -15.31 4.86 0.61
C THR A 44 -15.96 5.56 -0.58
N ASP A 45 -16.97 6.41 -0.37
CA ASP A 45 -17.68 7.12 -1.45
C ASP A 45 -16.73 7.89 -2.39
N PHE A 46 -15.61 8.40 -1.86
CA PHE A 46 -14.60 9.08 -2.68
C PHE A 46 -13.98 8.17 -3.75
N LEU A 47 -13.97 6.84 -3.59
CA LEU A 47 -13.46 5.91 -4.59
C LEU A 47 -14.30 5.89 -5.88
N LEU A 48 -15.53 6.38 -5.82
CA LEU A 48 -16.43 6.52 -6.97
C LEU A 48 -16.25 7.87 -7.69
N LEU A 49 -15.50 8.79 -7.09
CA LEU A 49 -15.24 10.12 -7.63
C LEU A 49 -13.93 10.15 -8.43
N ASP A 50 -13.83 11.15 -9.30
CA ASP A 50 -12.60 11.42 -10.04
C ASP A 50 -11.43 11.72 -9.08
N ASP A 51 -10.26 11.14 -9.35
CA ASP A 51 -9.09 11.18 -8.47
C ASP A 51 -8.57 12.61 -8.25
N SER A 52 -8.76 13.49 -9.24
CA SER A 52 -8.46 14.92 -9.13
C SER A 52 -9.22 15.62 -8.00
N THR A 53 -10.39 15.11 -7.63
CA THR A 53 -11.27 15.69 -6.59
C THR A 53 -10.99 15.15 -5.20
N TRP A 54 -10.24 14.06 -5.06
CA TRP A 54 -10.01 13.39 -3.77
C TRP A 54 -9.36 14.31 -2.74
N SER A 55 -8.48 15.20 -3.18
CA SER A 55 -7.82 16.19 -2.32
C SER A 55 -8.77 17.14 -1.57
N GLN A 56 -10.03 17.19 -1.99
CA GLN A 56 -11.08 18.00 -1.37
C GLN A 56 -12.06 17.14 -0.55
N HIS A 57 -11.99 15.80 -0.65
CA HIS A 57 -12.90 14.90 0.04
C HIS A 57 -12.46 14.69 1.50
N PRO A 58 -13.34 14.91 2.50
CA PRO A 58 -13.01 14.78 3.91
C PRO A 58 -12.46 13.41 4.30
N ASP A 59 -13.10 12.32 3.86
CA ASP A 59 -12.66 10.96 4.19
C ASP A 59 -11.33 10.57 3.55
N TYR A 60 -11.05 11.06 2.33
CA TYR A 60 -9.74 10.88 1.72
C TYR A 60 -8.66 11.57 2.53
N LEU A 61 -8.87 12.84 2.92
CA LEU A 61 -7.92 13.60 3.73
C LEU A 61 -7.69 12.95 5.10
N LYS A 62 -8.75 12.46 5.73
CA LYS A 62 -8.68 11.70 6.98
C LYS A 62 -7.87 10.41 6.82
N GLY A 63 -8.16 9.61 5.79
CA GLY A 63 -7.39 8.40 5.48
C GLY A 63 -5.93 8.70 5.20
N LEU A 64 -5.64 9.75 4.43
CA LEU A 64 -4.29 10.21 4.13
C LEU A 64 -3.53 10.60 5.41
N GLU A 65 -4.18 11.31 6.33
CA GLU A 65 -3.60 11.66 7.62
C GLU A 65 -3.29 10.41 8.46
N ILE A 66 -4.21 9.46 8.54
CA ILE A 66 -4.01 8.20 9.27
C ILE A 66 -2.83 7.42 8.68
N VAL A 67 -2.77 7.27 7.36
CA VAL A 67 -1.68 6.54 6.68
C VAL A 67 -0.33 7.24 6.89
N LYS A 68 -0.28 8.58 6.83
CA LYS A 68 0.95 9.36 7.09
C LYS A 68 1.49 9.16 8.50
N HIS A 69 0.61 9.00 9.48
CA HIS A 69 0.99 8.80 10.88
C HIS A 69 1.09 7.32 11.29
N LEU A 70 0.71 6.40 10.40
CA LEU A 70 0.94 4.98 10.59
C LEU A 70 2.45 4.74 10.53
N LYS A 71 3.07 4.55 11.70
CA LYS A 71 4.45 4.09 11.78
C LYS A 71 4.48 2.65 11.29
N VAL A 72 4.63 2.47 9.97
CA VAL A 72 5.06 1.20 9.40
C VAL A 72 6.47 1.00 9.95
N VAL A 73 6.58 0.23 11.03
CA VAL A 73 7.87 -0.27 11.50
C VAL A 73 8.32 -1.16 10.37
N THR A 74 9.13 -0.61 9.48
CA THR A 74 9.50 -1.23 8.22
C THR A 74 10.07 -2.61 8.53
N ASP A 75 9.77 -3.61 7.71
CA ASP A 75 10.49 -4.89 7.70
C ASP A 75 12.01 -4.67 7.76
N SER A 76 12.52 -3.52 7.29
CA SER A 76 13.92 -3.09 7.43
C SER A 76 14.42 -2.95 8.87
N ALA A 77 13.59 -2.50 9.83
CA ALA A 77 13.96 -2.47 11.24
C ALA A 77 14.00 -3.89 11.83
N GLU A 78 13.04 -4.75 11.45
CA GLU A 78 13.03 -6.17 11.84
C GLU A 78 14.22 -6.93 11.22
N GLN A 79 14.53 -6.67 9.95
CA GLN A 79 15.67 -7.23 9.22
C GLN A 79 17.00 -6.73 9.81
N ALA A 80 17.11 -5.47 10.23
CA ALA A 80 18.30 -4.93 10.87
C ALA A 80 18.58 -5.58 12.23
N VAL A 81 17.53 -5.83 13.03
CA VAL A 81 17.64 -6.58 14.28
C VAL A 81 18.09 -8.03 14.00
N LYS A 82 17.47 -8.70 13.03
CA LYS A 82 17.80 -10.08 12.65
C LYS A 82 19.24 -10.24 12.13
N LEU A 83 19.75 -9.25 11.39
CA LEU A 83 21.13 -9.20 10.93
C LEU A 83 22.11 -8.99 12.10
N THR A 84 21.75 -8.12 13.05
CA THR A 84 22.56 -7.83 14.23
C THR A 84 22.64 -9.03 15.18
N GLU A 85 21.52 -9.71 15.44
CA GLU A 85 21.47 -10.96 16.22
C GLU A 85 22.33 -12.07 15.59
N LYS A 86 22.33 -12.18 14.25
CA LYS A 86 23.17 -13.14 13.53
C LYS A 86 24.65 -12.81 13.65
N TYR A 87 25.02 -11.53 13.66
CA TYR A 87 26.40 -11.08 13.81
C TYR A 87 26.95 -11.24 15.23
N ILE A 88 26.13 -11.04 16.27
CA ILE A 88 26.56 -11.13 17.68
C ILE A 88 26.72 -12.60 18.13
N ASN A 89 25.94 -13.51 17.56
CA ASN A 89 25.97 -14.95 17.89
C ASN A 89 26.89 -15.78 16.97
N THR A 90 27.78 -15.12 16.22
CA THR A 90 28.87 -15.75 15.45
C THR A 90 30.20 -15.42 16.11
#